data_AF-A0A968WQ56-F1
#
_entry.id   AF-A0A968WQ56-F1
#
_cell.length_a   1.000
_cell.length_b   1.000
_cell.length_c   1.000
_cell.angle_alpha   90.00
_cell.angle_beta   90.00
_cell.angle_gamma   90.00
#
_symmetry.space_group_name_H-M   'P 1'
#
loop_
_entity.id
_entity.type
_entity.pdbx_description
1 polymer ?
#
loop_
_entity_poly.entity_id
_entity_poly.type
_entity_poly.pdbx_seq_one_letter_code
_entity_poly.pdbx_strand_id
1 'polypeptide(L)'
;MEWLDGLWKERAGRISAQVLAEFFNVSTQYLKPGLPPERALLEVAAYQGWQPLPTSVELLLKAAGFFQRFKLSWWDSIIVASAVEQGCTHLLTEDMQHGQSIGSLTIINPFHIAPQALLSHSRS
;
A
#
# COMPACT_ATOMS: atom_id res chain seq x y z
N MET A 1 -13.45 7.29 1.81
CA MET A 1 -12.43 7.59 0.79
C MET A 1 -12.67 6.56 -0.29
N GLU A 2 -13.14 6.96 -1.48
CA GLU A 2 -13.79 6.04 -2.43
C GLU A 2 -12.96 4.80 -2.79
N TRP A 3 -11.63 4.95 -2.87
CA TRP A 3 -10.71 3.84 -3.09
C TRP A 3 -10.75 2.77 -2.01
N LEU A 4 -10.67 3.16 -0.73
CA LEU A 4 -10.74 2.20 0.38
C LEU A 4 -12.09 1.49 0.41
N ASP A 5 -13.18 2.24 0.23
CA ASP A 5 -14.53 1.70 0.22
C ASP A 5 -14.71 0.65 -0.89
N GLY A 6 -14.20 0.94 -2.09
CA GLY A 6 -14.18 -0.01 -3.21
C GLY A 6 -13.33 -1.25 -2.94
N LEU A 7 -12.11 -1.08 -2.43
CA LEU A 7 -11.19 -2.19 -2.13
C LEU A 7 -11.73 -3.12 -1.05
N TRP A 8 -12.40 -2.58 -0.03
CA TRP A 8 -13.08 -3.37 1.00
C TRP A 8 -14.25 -4.14 0.43
N LYS A 9 -15.10 -3.48 -0.38
CA LYS A 9 -16.28 -4.11 -1.00
C LYS A 9 -15.90 -5.27 -1.92
N GLU A 10 -14.91 -5.08 -2.78
CA GLU A 10 -14.46 -6.08 -3.75
C GLU A 10 -13.44 -7.08 -3.16
N ARG A 11 -13.05 -6.92 -1.88
CA ARG A 11 -12.03 -7.74 -1.19
C ARG A 11 -10.69 -7.79 -1.95
N ALA A 12 -10.38 -6.72 -2.66
CA ALA A 12 -9.20 -6.60 -3.50
C ALA A 12 -8.03 -5.87 -2.81
N GLY A 13 -8.26 -5.30 -1.62
CA GLY A 13 -7.24 -4.56 -0.88
C GLY A 13 -6.11 -5.44 -0.34
N ARG A 14 -4.90 -4.90 -0.37
CA ARG A 14 -3.68 -5.41 0.27
C ARG A 14 -2.91 -4.25 0.88
N ILE A 15 -2.15 -4.53 1.93
CA ILE A 15 -1.32 -3.54 2.63
C ILE A 15 -0.10 -4.23 3.23
N SER A 16 1.01 -3.54 3.43
CA SER A 16 2.19 -4.11 4.10
C SER A 16 2.22 -3.74 5.58
N ALA A 17 2.94 -4.52 6.38
CA ALA A 17 3.18 -4.20 7.79
C ALA A 17 3.94 -2.87 7.95
N GLN A 18 4.84 -2.54 7.01
CA GLN A 18 5.52 -1.24 6.98
C GLN A 18 4.53 -0.07 6.91
N VAL A 19 3.58 -0.12 5.97
CA VAL A 19 2.59 0.96 5.80
C VAL A 19 1.71 1.10 7.06
N LEU A 20 1.36 -0.01 7.72
CA LEU A 20 0.62 0.04 8.98
C LEU A 20 1.44 0.66 10.12
N ALA A 21 2.75 0.38 10.19
CA ALA A 21 3.64 0.99 11.17
C ALA A 21 3.79 2.51 10.92
N GLU A 22 3.93 2.92 9.66
CA GLU A 22 3.96 4.33 9.26
C GLU A 22 2.64 5.03 9.60
N PHE A 23 1.50 4.44 9.29
CA PHE A 23 0.19 4.95 9.66
C PHE A 23 0.08 5.17 11.18
N PHE A 24 0.48 4.19 11.99
CA PHE A 24 0.45 4.31 13.45
C PHE A 24 1.32 5.47 13.94
N ASN A 25 2.55 5.57 13.43
CA ASN A 25 3.48 6.62 13.80
C ASN A 25 2.96 8.01 13.41
N VAL A 26 2.50 8.18 12.17
CA VAL A 26 1.96 9.45 11.65
C VAL A 26 0.71 9.87 12.42
N SER A 27 -0.24 8.95 12.59
CA SER A 27 -1.53 9.25 13.21
C SER A 27 -1.42 9.62 14.68
N THR A 28 -0.43 9.10 15.40
CA THR A 28 -0.24 9.37 16.84
C THR A 28 0.72 10.53 17.12
N GLN A 29 1.79 10.69 16.34
CA GLN A 29 2.86 11.65 16.63
C GLN A 29 2.81 12.92 15.79
N TYR A 30 2.30 12.85 14.55
CA TYR A 30 2.44 13.94 13.57
C TYR A 30 1.12 14.67 13.30
N LEU A 31 -0.03 14.03 13.50
CA LEU A 31 -1.33 14.72 13.46
C LEU A 31 -1.53 15.62 14.69
N LYS A 32 -2.25 16.73 14.52
CA LYS A 32 -2.55 17.69 15.60
C LYS A 32 -4.05 18.04 15.66
N PRO A 33 -4.78 17.64 16.71
CA PRO A 33 -4.35 16.69 17.75
C PRO A 33 -4.13 15.29 17.17
N GLY A 34 -3.14 14.55 17.71
CA GLY A 34 -2.88 13.18 17.32
C GLY A 34 -3.98 12.23 17.80
N LEU A 35 -4.15 11.09 17.13
CA LEU A 35 -5.05 10.04 17.60
C LEU A 35 -4.49 9.40 18.88
N PRO A 36 -5.35 9.04 19.85
CA PRO A 36 -4.96 8.20 20.97
C PRO A 36 -4.35 6.87 20.45
N PRO A 37 -3.24 6.38 21.02
CA PRO A 37 -2.59 5.15 20.58
C PRO A 37 -3.53 3.94 20.51
N GLU A 38 -4.44 3.81 21.48
CA GLU A 38 -5.47 2.77 21.49
C GLU A 38 -6.39 2.82 20.27
N ARG A 39 -6.78 4.02 19.82
CA ARG A 39 -7.60 4.18 18.63
C ARG A 39 -6.82 3.83 17.37
N ALA A 40 -5.57 4.28 17.27
CA ALA A 40 -4.71 3.95 16.14
C ALA A 40 -4.46 2.43 16.03
N LEU A 41 -4.29 1.73 17.15
CA LEU A 41 -4.16 0.27 17.17
C LEU A 41 -5.44 -0.45 16.69
N LEU A 42 -6.63 0.06 17.03
CA LEU A 42 -7.88 -0.49 16.52
C LEU A 42 -7.98 -0.36 15.00
N GLU A 43 -7.55 0.76 14.43
CA GLU A 43 -7.51 0.94 12.98
C GLU A 43 -6.49 -0.01 12.32
N VAL A 44 -5.29 -0.17 12.91
CA VAL A 44 -4.29 -1.15 12.43
C VAL A 44 -4.86 -2.57 12.45
N ALA A 45 -5.55 -2.94 13.53
CA ALA A 45 -6.16 -4.26 13.66
C ALA A 45 -7.27 -4.50 12.62
N ALA A 46 -8.02 -3.47 12.23
CA ALA A 46 -9.06 -3.60 11.19
C ALA A 46 -8.48 -4.07 9.85
N TYR A 47 -7.25 -3.66 9.50
CA TYR A 47 -6.57 -4.08 8.28
C TYR A 47 -6.07 -5.53 8.28
N GLN A 48 -6.22 -6.29 9.37
CA GLN A 48 -5.95 -7.74 9.36
C GLN A 48 -6.75 -8.48 8.28
N GLY A 49 -7.94 -7.98 7.93
CA GLY A 49 -8.75 -8.54 6.84
C GLY A 49 -8.08 -8.49 5.47
N TRP A 50 -7.05 -7.66 5.28
CA TRP A 50 -6.25 -7.56 4.06
C TRP A 50 -4.95 -8.38 4.10
N GLN A 51 -4.74 -9.17 5.16
CA GLN A 51 -3.59 -10.05 5.37
C GLN A 51 -2.24 -9.32 5.18
N PRO A 52 -1.89 -8.35 6.05
CA PRO A 52 -0.74 -7.51 5.85
C PRO A 52 0.57 -8.31 5.75
N LEU A 53 1.36 -8.05 4.69
CA LEU A 53 2.63 -8.76 4.50
C LEU A 53 3.67 -8.31 5.55
N PRO A 54 4.29 -9.24 6.31
CA PRO A 54 5.37 -8.92 7.23
C PRO A 54 6.64 -8.44 6.51
N THR A 55 7.39 -7.53 7.13
CA THR A 55 8.70 -7.11 6.62
C THR A 55 9.78 -8.11 7.03
N SER A 56 10.04 -9.10 6.18
CA SER A 56 11.08 -10.12 6.38
C SER A 56 12.41 -9.72 5.73
N VAL A 57 13.51 -10.36 6.13
CA VAL A 57 14.83 -10.18 5.48
C VAL A 57 14.77 -10.54 3.99
N GLU A 58 14.03 -11.59 3.62
CA GLU A 58 13.84 -11.98 2.22
C GLU A 58 13.18 -10.85 1.41
N LEU A 59 12.15 -10.21 1.99
CA LEU A 59 11.49 -9.07 1.36
C LEU A 59 12.45 -7.88 1.17
N LEU A 60 13.32 -7.61 2.15
CA LEU A 60 14.34 -6.56 2.04
C LEU A 60 15.35 -6.84 0.91
N LEU A 61 15.74 -8.10 0.71
CA LEU A 61 16.60 -8.50 -0.40
C LEU A 61 15.90 -8.31 -1.75
N LYS A 62 14.60 -8.62 -1.85
CA LYS A 62 13.79 -8.32 -3.06
C LYS A 62 13.69 -6.82 -3.31
N ALA A 63 13.47 -6.02 -2.25
CA ALA A 63 13.42 -4.56 -2.32
C ALA A 63 14.71 -3.95 -2.89
N ALA A 64 15.88 -4.51 -2.55
CA ALA A 64 17.16 -4.04 -3.09
C ALA A 64 17.24 -4.09 -4.62
N GLY A 65 16.62 -5.10 -5.25
CA GLY A 65 16.52 -5.17 -6.70
C GLY A 65 15.71 -4.01 -7.29
N PHE A 66 14.60 -3.64 -6.66
CA PHE A 66 13.79 -2.49 -7.09
C PHE A 66 14.51 -1.16 -6.86
N PHE A 67 15.16 -1.00 -5.71
CA PHE A 67 15.97 0.18 -5.39
C PHE A 67 17.03 0.44 -6.46
N GLN A 68 17.81 -0.60 -6.81
CA GLN A 68 18.89 -0.47 -7.78
C GLN A 68 18.38 -0.23 -9.21
N ARG A 69 17.31 -0.93 -9.61
CA ARG A 69 16.79 -0.92 -10.99
C ARG A 69 15.96 0.32 -11.30
N PHE A 70 15.07 0.72 -10.40
CA PHE A 70 14.10 1.80 -10.63
C PHE A 70 14.48 3.11 -9.95
N LYS A 71 15.60 3.15 -9.20
CA LYS A 71 16.11 4.34 -8.51
C LYS A 71 15.08 4.96 -7.55
N LEU A 72 14.23 4.12 -6.98
CA LEU A 72 13.27 4.51 -5.94
C LEU A 72 14.01 4.79 -4.63
N SER A 73 13.35 5.44 -3.68
CA SER A 73 13.85 5.46 -2.31
C SER A 73 13.87 4.02 -1.73
N TRP A 74 14.66 3.81 -0.68
CA TRP A 74 14.72 2.49 -0.04
C TRP A 74 13.34 2.07 0.51
N TRP A 75 12.62 2.97 1.15
CA TRP A 75 11.31 2.71 1.73
C TRP A 75 10.25 2.42 0.67
N ASP A 76 10.25 3.18 -0.42
CA ASP A 76 9.39 2.93 -1.58
C ASP A 76 9.66 1.57 -2.21
N SER A 77 10.92 1.16 -2.24
CA SER A 77 11.32 -0.14 -2.79
C SER A 77 10.76 -1.30 -1.96
N ILE A 78 10.62 -1.14 -0.64
CA ILE A 78 9.99 -2.14 0.24
C ILE A 78 8.49 -2.20 -0.01
N ILE A 79 7.82 -1.05 -0.21
CA ILE A 79 6.38 -1.00 -0.56
C ILE A 79 6.13 -1.72 -1.89
N VAL A 80 6.93 -1.41 -2.93
CA VAL A 80 6.86 -2.06 -4.23
C VAL A 80 7.09 -3.57 -4.11
N ALA A 81 8.13 -4.00 -3.41
CA ALA A 81 8.40 -5.42 -3.20
C ALA A 81 7.23 -6.11 -2.48
N SER A 82 6.65 -5.45 -1.46
CA SER A 82 5.50 -5.98 -0.71
C SER A 82 4.26 -6.15 -1.58
N ALA A 83 4.00 -5.22 -2.49
CA ALA A 83 2.88 -5.29 -3.41
C ALA A 83 3.07 -6.40 -4.45
N VAL A 84 4.28 -6.53 -5.02
CA VAL A 84 4.61 -7.64 -5.94
C VAL A 84 4.47 -9.00 -5.24
N GLU A 85 4.99 -9.15 -4.02
CA GLU A 85 4.93 -10.40 -3.26
C GLU A 85 3.49 -10.80 -2.90
N GLN A 86 2.61 -9.83 -2.65
CA GLN A 86 1.19 -10.07 -2.41
C GLN A 86 0.38 -10.33 -3.70
N GLY A 87 1.03 -10.38 -4.87
CA GLY A 87 0.40 -10.62 -6.16
C GLY A 87 -0.44 -9.45 -6.66
N CYS A 88 -0.20 -8.23 -6.17
CA CYS A 88 -0.89 -7.05 -6.65
C CYS A 88 -0.51 -6.77 -8.11
N THR A 89 -1.47 -6.22 -8.86
CA THR A 89 -1.26 -5.72 -10.24
C THR A 89 -1.17 -4.20 -10.29
N HIS A 90 -1.64 -3.53 -9.24
CA HIS A 90 -1.64 -2.07 -9.11
C HIS A 90 -1.12 -1.66 -7.73
N LEU A 91 -0.40 -0.56 -7.66
CA LEU A 91 0.01 0.07 -6.42
C LEU A 91 -0.56 1.49 -6.36
N LEU A 92 -1.38 1.76 -5.34
CA LEU A 92 -1.93 3.09 -5.10
C LEU A 92 -0.90 3.93 -4.33
N THR A 93 -0.43 5.04 -4.90
CA THR A 93 0.48 5.98 -4.24
C THR A 93 0.49 7.33 -4.95
N GLU A 94 0.64 8.42 -4.19
CA GLU A 94 0.77 9.78 -4.73
C GLU A 94 2.22 10.19 -5.02
N ASP A 95 3.19 9.53 -4.39
CA ASP A 95 4.61 9.90 -4.44
C ASP A 95 5.33 9.39 -5.69
N MET A 96 4.69 8.53 -6.48
CA MET A 96 5.25 7.94 -7.69
C MET A 96 4.52 8.38 -8.96
N GLN A 97 5.18 8.23 -10.11
CA GLN A 97 4.64 8.63 -11.40
C GLN A 97 3.42 7.79 -11.77
N HIS A 98 2.24 8.42 -11.88
CA HIS A 98 1.03 7.77 -12.35
C HIS A 98 1.24 7.10 -13.72
N GLY A 99 0.79 5.85 -13.86
CA GLY A 99 0.91 5.04 -15.07
C GLY A 99 2.27 4.34 -15.23
N GLN A 100 3.23 4.57 -14.33
CA GLN A 100 4.53 3.90 -14.40
C GLN A 100 4.39 2.39 -14.17
N SER A 101 5.11 1.60 -14.97
CA SER A 101 5.21 0.15 -14.77
C SER A 101 6.46 -0.20 -13.96
N ILE A 102 6.29 -0.92 -12.84
CA ILE A 102 7.36 -1.37 -11.96
C ILE A 102 7.20 -2.87 -11.70
N GLY A 103 8.00 -3.69 -12.38
CA GLY A 103 7.81 -5.14 -12.33
C GLY A 103 6.44 -5.54 -12.90
N SER A 104 5.61 -6.20 -12.08
CA SER A 104 4.23 -6.54 -12.42
C SER A 104 3.20 -5.47 -12.03
N LEU A 105 3.64 -4.37 -11.42
CA LEU A 105 2.75 -3.33 -10.91
C LEU A 105 2.58 -2.19 -11.91
N THR A 106 1.36 -1.67 -11.98
CA THR A 106 1.06 -0.35 -12.51
C THR A 106 0.84 0.63 -11.36
N ILE A 107 1.59 1.73 -11.35
CA ILE A 107 1.44 2.80 -10.36
C ILE A 107 0.20 3.61 -10.66
N ILE A 108 -0.65 3.79 -9.66
CA ILE A 108 -1.88 4.56 -9.76
C ILE A 108 -1.88 5.64 -8.70
N ASN A 109 -1.80 6.89 -9.14
CA ASN A 109 -2.16 8.01 -8.27
C ASN A 109 -3.68 8.01 -7.99
N PRO A 110 -4.12 7.83 -6.74
CA PRO A 110 -5.54 7.70 -6.39
C PRO A 110 -6.33 9.01 -6.54
N PHE A 111 -5.67 10.16 -6.73
CA PHE A 111 -6.30 11.46 -6.96
C PHE A 111 -6.53 11.76 -8.45
N HIS A 112 -5.93 10.98 -9.36
CA HIS A 112 -6.07 11.18 -10.80
C HIS A 112 -7.16 10.31 -11.43
N ILE A 113 -7.46 9.15 -10.85
CA ILE A 113 -8.47 8.23 -11.36
C ILE A 113 -9.36 7.70 -10.24
N ALA A 114 -10.63 7.47 -10.59
CA ALA A 114 -11.63 6.93 -9.67
C ALA A 114 -11.54 5.39 -9.60
N PRO A 115 -11.90 4.77 -8.45
CA PRO A 115 -11.81 3.33 -8.26
C PRO A 115 -12.64 2.51 -9.26
N GLN A 116 -13.76 3.05 -9.73
CA GLN A 116 -14.63 2.39 -10.69
C GLN A 116 -13.93 2.12 -12.03
N ALA A 117 -12.88 2.87 -12.39
CA ALA A 117 -12.13 2.62 -13.61
C ALA A 117 -11.34 1.29 -13.56
N LEU A 118 -10.94 0.84 -12.37
CA LEU A 118 -10.11 -0.36 -12.19
C LEU A 118 -10.84 -1.52 -11.51
N LEU A 119 -11.71 -1.25 -10.54
CA LEU A 119 -12.36 -2.30 -9.73
C LEU A 119 -13.62 -2.89 -10.40
N SER A 120 -14.17 -2.28 -11.46
CA SER A 120 -15.44 -2.72 -12.06
C SER A 120 -15.35 -3.91 -13.03
N HIS A 121 -14.19 -4.58 -13.14
CA HIS A 121 -13.96 -5.65 -14.12
C HIS A 121 -13.93 -7.07 -13.52
N SER A 122 -14.09 -7.24 -12.21
CA SER A 122 -14.21 -8.57 -11.58
C SER A 122 -15.67 -9.05 -11.55
N ARG A 123 -16.27 -9.23 -12.74
CA ARG A 123 -17.45 -10.08 -12.92
C ARG A 123 -17.14 -11.17 -13.93
N SER A 124 -16.69 -12.31 -13.41
CA SER A 124 -16.73 -13.61 -14.08
C SER A 124 -16.88 -14.68 -13.02
#